data_AF-A0A671ND19-F1
#
_entry.id   AF-A0A671ND19-F1
#
_cell.length_a   1.000
_cell.length_b   1.000
_cell.length_c   1.000
_cell.angle_alpha   90.00
_cell.angle_beta   90.00
_cell.angle_gamma   90.00
#
_symmetry.space_group_name_H-M   'P 1'
#
loop_
_entity.id
_entity.type
_entity.pdbx_description
1 polymer ?
#
loop_
_entity_poly.entity_id
_entity_poly.type
_entity_poly.pdbx_seq_one_letter_code
_entity_poly.pdbx_strand_id
1 'polypeptide(L)'
;MFTFAAFCYMLSLVLCASLIFFAIWHITAFDELQADFKVPIDQGNPLHARERLRNIERICCLLRKLVLPEYSIHGLFCIMFLCAQEWLTVGLNIPLLFYNTWRYFHSPTDTKELLYDPASVMNGDTLKFCQKEAWCKMSFFVLSFFYYLYW
;
A
#
# COMPACT_ATOMS: atom_id res chain seq x y z
N MET A 1 -2.69 23.23 -28.99
CA MET A 1 -3.73 22.38 -28.40
C MET A 1 -3.16 21.82 -27.11
N PHE A 2 -3.72 22.18 -25.95
CA PHE A 2 -3.45 21.44 -24.72
C PHE A 2 -4.06 20.07 -24.94
N THR A 3 -3.25 19.06 -25.26
CA THR A 3 -3.75 17.70 -25.42
C THR A 3 -4.23 17.24 -24.06
N PHE A 4 -5.44 16.67 -24.01
CA PHE A 4 -6.01 16.07 -22.80
C PHE A 4 -5.00 15.16 -22.07
N ALA A 5 -4.15 14.47 -22.83
CA ALA A 5 -3.01 13.70 -22.35
C ALA A 5 -2.05 14.50 -21.44
N ALA A 6 -1.62 15.70 -21.82
CA ALA A 6 -0.68 16.49 -21.02
C ALA A 6 -1.27 16.88 -19.65
N PHE A 7 -2.58 17.18 -19.60
CA PHE A 7 -3.27 17.41 -18.32
C PHE A 7 -3.33 16.12 -17.47
N CYS A 8 -3.62 14.97 -18.08
CA CYS A 8 -3.59 13.68 -17.41
C CYS A 8 -2.20 13.37 -16.84
N TYR A 9 -1.11 13.63 -17.58
CA TYR A 9 0.26 13.42 -17.08
C TYR A 9 0.60 14.34 -15.90
N MET A 10 0.26 15.64 -15.97
CA MET A 10 0.48 16.57 -14.87
C MET A 10 -0.28 16.18 -13.60
N LEU A 11 -1.54 15.76 -13.72
CA LEU A 11 -2.33 15.25 -12.60
C LEU A 11 -1.78 13.91 -12.10
N SER A 12 -1.31 13.05 -13.02
CA SER A 12 -0.71 11.76 -12.71
C SER A 12 0.53 11.88 -11.85
N LEU A 13 1.38 12.89 -12.09
CA LEU A 13 2.58 13.16 -11.30
C LEU A 13 2.24 13.52 -9.86
N VAL A 14 1.21 14.36 -9.65
CA VAL A 14 0.75 14.76 -8.30
C VAL A 14 0.17 13.56 -7.55
N LEU A 15 -0.66 12.75 -8.21
CA LEU A 15 -1.25 11.54 -7.62
C LEU A 15 -0.19 10.45 -7.37
N CYS A 16 0.82 10.35 -8.24
CA CYS A 16 1.92 9.41 -8.06
C CYS A 16 2.81 9.83 -6.88
N ALA A 17 3.09 11.12 -6.71
CA ALA A 17 3.81 11.63 -5.55
C ALA A 17 3.06 11.36 -4.24
N SER A 18 1.72 11.50 -4.22
CA SER A 18 0.93 11.17 -3.03
C SER A 18 0.92 9.66 -2.73
N LEU A 19 0.86 8.81 -3.76
CA LEU A 19 0.99 7.35 -3.61
C LEU A 19 2.37 6.95 -3.06
N ILE A 20 3.45 7.57 -3.53
CA ILE A 20 4.81 7.34 -3.00
C ILE A 20 4.86 7.72 -1.52
N PHE A 21 4.28 8.85 -1.12
CA PHE A 21 4.22 9.24 0.29
C PHE A 21 3.46 8.22 1.14
N PHE A 22 2.31 7.74 0.69
CA PHE A 22 1.57 6.69 1.39
C PHE A 22 2.35 5.37 1.46
N ALA A 23 3.05 4.98 0.38
CA ALA A 23 3.88 3.78 0.36
C ALA A 23 5.04 3.86 1.36
N ILE A 24 5.69 5.02 1.50
CA ILE A 24 6.73 5.25 2.51
C ILE A 24 6.14 5.11 3.91
N TRP A 25 5.01 5.76 4.19
CA TRP A 25 4.33 5.65 5.48
C TRP A 25 3.98 4.20 5.82
N HIS A 26 3.51 3.43 4.83
CA HIS A 26 3.18 2.01 4.96
C HIS A 26 4.42 1.16 5.30
N ILE A 27 5.56 1.42 4.66
CA ILE A 27 6.83 0.76 4.97
C ILE A 27 7.29 1.09 6.39
N THR A 28 7.23 2.36 6.80
CA THR A 28 7.60 2.78 8.16
C THR A 28 6.71 2.10 9.21
N ALA A 29 5.40 2.04 8.98
CA ALA A 29 4.48 1.35 9.89
C ALA A 29 4.81 -0.15 10.05
N PHE A 30 5.21 -0.83 8.96
CA PHE A 30 5.66 -2.22 9.04
C PHE A 30 7.02 -2.40 9.72
N ASP A 31 7.94 -1.45 9.54
CA ASP A 31 9.23 -1.47 10.21
C ASP A 31 9.07 -1.30 11.73
N GLU A 32 8.17 -0.41 12.17
CA GLU A 32 7.77 -0.28 13.57
C GLU A 32 7.16 -1.57 14.13
N LEU A 33 6.24 -2.19 13.39
CA LEU A 33 5.67 -3.50 13.75
C LEU A 33 6.74 -4.59 13.88
N GLN A 34 7.72 -4.61 12.97
CA GLN A 34 8.81 -5.58 12.99
C GLN A 34 9.75 -5.34 14.18
N ALA A 35 10.02 -4.07 14.51
CA ALA A 35 10.80 -3.70 15.67
C ALA A 35 10.09 -4.12 16.97
N ASP A 36 8.78 -3.88 17.09
CA ASP A 36 7.97 -4.32 18.23
C ASP A 36 7.91 -5.85 18.36
N PHE A 37 7.94 -6.60 17.25
CA PHE A 37 7.98 -8.07 17.26
C PHE A 37 9.34 -8.64 17.70
N LYS A 38 10.46 -7.97 17.38
CA LYS A 38 11.81 -8.46 17.65
C LYS A 38 12.23 -8.30 19.12
N VAL A 39 11.59 -7.40 19.87
CA VAL A 39 11.86 -7.21 21.29
C VAL A 39 11.27 -8.40 22.06
N PRO A 40 12.10 -9.24 22.71
CA PRO A 40 11.56 -10.30 23.57
C PRO A 40 10.74 -9.63 24.68
N ILE A 41 9.57 -10.20 25.00
CA ILE A 41 8.71 -9.69 26.07
C ILE A 41 9.52 -9.75 27.37
N ASP A 42 10.13 -8.63 27.77
CA ASP A 42 10.58 -8.46 29.14
C ASP A 42 9.32 -8.35 29.99
N GLN A 43 8.86 -9.51 30.47
CA GLN A 43 7.64 -9.73 31.25
C GLN A 43 7.65 -8.99 32.60
N GLY A 44 8.63 -8.12 32.87
CA GLY A 44 8.80 -7.42 34.14
C GLY A 44 7.71 -6.39 34.45
N ASN A 45 6.97 -5.87 33.45
CA ASN A 45 5.87 -4.92 33.69
C ASN A 45 4.64 -5.17 32.79
N PRO A 46 3.52 -5.69 33.31
CA PRO A 46 2.31 -5.98 32.53
C PRO A 46 1.64 -4.74 31.94
N LEU A 47 1.94 -3.55 32.46
CA LEU A 47 1.44 -2.28 31.95
C LEU A 47 2.08 -1.91 30.59
N HIS A 48 3.40 -2.15 30.46
CA HIS A 48 4.14 -1.87 29.23
C HIS A 48 3.74 -2.85 28.11
N ALA A 49 3.45 -4.12 28.43
CA ALA A 49 2.95 -5.09 27.47
C ALA A 49 1.58 -4.71 26.88
N ARG A 50 0.67 -4.16 27.70
CA ARG A 50 -0.65 -3.69 27.24
C ARG A 50 -0.57 -2.46 26.35
N GLU A 51 0.35 -1.56 26.63
CA GLU A 51 0.55 -0.35 25.83
C GLU A 51 1.11 -0.69 24.44
N ARG A 52 2.05 -1.64 24.35
CA ARG A 52 2.57 -2.17 23.09
C ARG A 52 1.47 -2.81 22.24
N LEU A 53 0.64 -3.67 22.84
CA LEU A 53 -0.47 -4.31 22.12
C LEU A 53 -1.44 -3.27 21.55
N ARG A 54 -1.76 -2.22 22.32
CA ARG A 54 -2.61 -1.11 21.86
C ARG A 54 -1.96 -0.32 20.73
N ASN A 55 -0.64 -0.12 20.76
CA ASN A 55 0.09 0.55 19.67
C ASN A 55 0.02 -0.27 18.37
N ILE A 56 0.29 -1.57 18.46
CA ILE A 56 0.19 -2.52 17.33
C ILE A 56 -1.22 -2.49 16.72
N GLU A 57 -2.25 -2.60 17.56
CA GLU A 57 -3.64 -2.57 17.09
C GLU A 57 -4.00 -1.24 16.40
N ARG A 58 -3.52 -0.11 16.94
CA ARG A 58 -3.68 1.21 16.31
C ARG A 58 -3.01 1.28 14.95
N ILE A 59 -1.76 0.82 14.86
CA ILE A 59 -1.00 0.82 13.60
C ILE A 59 -1.71 -0.06 12.56
N CYS A 60 -2.15 -1.27 12.93
CA CYS A 60 -2.94 -2.15 12.06
C CYS A 60 -4.26 -1.51 11.61
N CYS A 61 -4.97 -0.81 12.50
CA CYS A 61 -6.19 -0.10 12.16
C CYS A 61 -5.93 1.06 11.18
N LEU A 62 -4.84 1.81 11.37
CA LEU A 62 -4.42 2.88 10.46
C LEU A 62 -4.00 2.31 9.09
N LEU A 63 -3.18 1.26 9.06
CA LEU A 63 -2.80 0.51 7.85
C LEU A 63 -4.04 0.09 7.05
N ARG A 64 -5.02 -0.53 7.72
CA ARG A 64 -6.29 -0.93 7.09
C ARG A 64 -7.06 0.26 6.53
N LYS A 65 -7.10 1.39 7.25
CA LYS A 65 -7.79 2.58 6.78
C LYS A 65 -7.08 3.26 5.60
N LEU A 66 -5.76 3.13 5.51
CA LEU A 66 -4.94 3.72 4.44
C LEU A 66 -4.81 2.85 3.18
N VAL A 67 -4.98 1.53 3.28
CA VAL A 67 -4.90 0.64 2.10
C VAL A 67 -6.03 0.92 1.09
N LEU A 68 -7.20 1.32 1.59
CA LEU A 68 -8.39 1.59 0.77
C LEU A 68 -8.25 2.85 -0.11
N PRO A 69 -7.78 4.01 0.41
CA PRO A 69 -7.48 5.16 -0.42
C PRO A 69 -6.32 4.90 -1.39
N GLU A 70 -5.30 4.10 -1.05
CA GLU A 70 -4.24 3.71 -1.99
C GLU A 70 -4.82 3.00 -3.22
N TYR A 71 -5.64 1.96 -3.01
CA TYR A 71 -6.30 1.24 -4.10
C TYR A 71 -7.29 2.12 -4.87
N SER A 72 -8.00 3.02 -4.19
CA SER A 72 -8.94 3.94 -4.82
C SER A 72 -8.23 4.93 -5.75
N ILE A 73 -7.15 5.54 -5.28
CA ILE A 73 -6.35 6.49 -6.08
C ILE A 73 -5.70 5.77 -7.26
N HIS A 74 -5.14 4.56 -7.05
CA HIS A 74 -4.54 3.78 -8.13
C HIS A 74 -5.57 3.30 -9.16
N GLY A 75 -6.76 2.90 -8.73
CA GLY A 75 -7.87 2.54 -9.63
C GLY A 75 -8.36 3.73 -10.45
N LEU A 76 -8.55 4.89 -9.81
CA LEU A 76 -8.93 6.13 -10.47
C LEU A 76 -7.88 6.56 -11.50
N PHE A 77 -6.60 6.45 -11.13
CA PHE A 77 -5.46 6.70 -12.01
C PHE A 77 -5.51 5.83 -13.27
N CYS A 78 -5.69 4.52 -13.12
CA CYS A 78 -5.79 3.60 -14.26
C CYS A 78 -7.00 3.89 -15.17
N ILE A 79 -8.15 4.25 -14.61
CA ILE A 79 -9.34 4.64 -15.38
C ILE A 79 -9.06 5.92 -16.18
N MET A 80 -8.39 6.90 -15.57
CA MET A 80 -8.05 8.15 -16.23
C MET A 80 -7.11 7.93 -17.42
N PHE A 81 -6.09 7.07 -17.30
CA PHE A 81 -5.21 6.71 -18.42
C PHE A 81 -5.92 5.90 -19.51
N LEU A 82 -6.90 5.07 -19.14
CA LEU A 82 -7.75 4.36 -20.10
C LEU A 82 -8.57 5.36 -20.93
N CYS A 83 -9.15 6.39 -20.31
CA CYS A 83 -9.84 7.48 -21.00
C CYS A 83 -8.92 8.32 -21.90
N ALA A 84 -7.64 8.43 -21.54
CA ALA A 84 -6.63 9.12 -22.36
C ALA A 84 -6.11 8.26 -23.54
N GLN A 85 -6.57 7.02 -23.69
CA GLN A 85 -6.12 6.05 -24.71
C GLN A 85 -4.61 5.74 -24.66
N GLU A 86 -3.99 5.90 -23.49
CA GLU A 86 -2.57 5.67 -23.26
C GLU A 86 -2.31 4.21 -22.86
N TRP A 87 -2.46 3.32 -23.85
CA TRP A 87 -2.44 1.86 -23.66
C TRP A 87 -1.13 1.32 -23.06
N LEU A 88 0.02 1.95 -23.35
CA LEU A 88 1.31 1.54 -22.79
C LEU A 88 1.34 1.74 -21.26
N THR A 89 0.84 2.90 -20.84
CA THR A 89 0.79 3.33 -19.44
C THR A 89 -0.20 2.49 -18.64
N VAL A 90 -1.36 2.20 -19.23
CA VAL A 90 -2.34 1.25 -18.66
C VAL A 90 -1.73 -0.16 -18.59
N GLY A 91 -1.04 -0.61 -19.64
CA GLY A 91 -0.38 -1.92 -19.70
C GLY A 91 0.64 -2.14 -18.57
N LEU A 92 1.41 -1.11 -18.20
CA LEU A 92 2.35 -1.17 -17.09
C LEU A 92 1.66 -1.26 -15.72
N ASN A 93 0.50 -0.62 -15.54
CA ASN A 93 -0.25 -0.62 -14.27
C ASN A 93 -1.22 -1.81 -14.13
N ILE A 94 -1.62 -2.46 -15.23
CA ILE A 94 -2.51 -3.64 -15.22
C ILE A 94 -2.00 -4.78 -14.32
N PRO A 95 -0.72 -5.17 -14.32
CA PRO A 95 -0.22 -6.22 -13.43
C PRO A 95 -0.43 -5.91 -11.95
N LEU A 96 -0.20 -4.66 -11.54
CA LEU A 96 -0.39 -4.22 -10.16
C LEU A 96 -1.87 -4.12 -9.80
N LEU A 97 -2.70 -3.67 -10.74
CA LEU A 97 -4.14 -3.59 -10.58
C LEU A 97 -4.76 -4.99 -10.49
N PHE A 98 -4.35 -5.91 -11.37
CA PHE A 98 -4.75 -7.32 -11.32
C PHE A 98 -4.31 -7.98 -10.02
N TYR A 99 -3.09 -7.70 -9.55
CA TYR A 99 -2.63 -8.20 -8.25
C TYR A 99 -3.47 -7.67 -7.08
N ASN A 100 -3.77 -6.37 -7.06
CA ASN A 100 -4.61 -5.77 -6.02
C ASN A 100 -6.06 -6.29 -6.08
N THR A 101 -6.62 -6.46 -7.28
CA THR A 101 -7.96 -7.02 -7.49
C THR A 101 -8.01 -8.50 -7.13
N TRP A 102 -7.01 -9.29 -7.55
CA TRP A 102 -6.88 -10.69 -7.18
C TRP A 102 -6.76 -10.83 -5.66
N ARG A 103 -5.94 -10.01 -5.00
CA ARG A 103 -5.82 -9.99 -3.53
C ARG A 103 -7.11 -9.59 -2.83
N TYR A 104 -7.92 -8.71 -3.44
CA TYR A 104 -9.24 -8.34 -2.93
C TYR A 104 -10.25 -9.50 -3.05
N PHE A 105 -10.21 -10.28 -4.13
CA PHE A 105 -11.13 -11.41 -4.38
C PHE A 105 -10.69 -12.75 -3.76
N HIS A 106 -9.39 -13.04 -3.71
CA HIS A 106 -8.82 -14.26 -3.13
C HIS A 106 -8.49 -14.13 -1.64
N SER A 107 -8.90 -13.05 -0.97
CA SER A 107 -8.79 -12.98 0.48
C SER A 107 -9.66 -14.09 1.08
N PRO A 108 -9.09 -15.12 1.73
CA PRO A 108 -9.78 -16.34 2.14
C PRO A 108 -10.52 -16.10 3.46
N THR A 109 -11.40 -15.10 3.47
CA THR A 109 -12.20 -14.78 4.64
C THR A 109 -13.50 -14.15 4.17
N ASP A 110 -14.62 -14.82 4.43
CA ASP A 110 -16.00 -14.39 4.17
C ASP A 110 -16.40 -13.08 4.87
N THR A 111 -15.44 -12.35 5.44
CA THR A 111 -15.63 -11.11 6.16
C THR A 111 -14.68 -10.07 5.59
N LYS A 112 -15.25 -9.07 4.90
CA LYS A 112 -14.55 -7.91 4.31
C LYS A 112 -13.76 -7.05 5.33
N GLU A 113 -13.76 -7.43 6.60
CA GLU A 113 -13.15 -6.69 7.72
C GLU A 113 -11.74 -7.19 8.10
N LEU A 114 -11.29 -8.32 7.53
CA LEU A 114 -10.14 -9.09 8.02
C LEU A 114 -8.83 -8.98 7.19
N LEU A 115 -8.69 -8.00 6.29
CA LEU A 115 -7.50 -7.88 5.42
C LEU A 115 -6.18 -7.58 6.17
N TYR A 116 -6.26 -7.23 7.46
CA TYR A 116 -5.13 -6.95 8.36
C TYR A 116 -5.54 -7.27 9.81
N ASP A 117 -5.96 -8.51 10.10
CA ASP A 117 -6.20 -8.90 11.50
C ASP A 117 -4.87 -8.81 12.29
N PRO A 118 -4.82 -8.19 13.49
CA PRO A 118 -3.58 -8.07 14.24
C PRO A 118 -2.93 -9.43 14.49
N ALA A 119 -3.73 -10.49 14.70
CA ALA A 119 -3.26 -11.85 14.91
C ALA A 119 -2.59 -12.47 13.66
N SER A 120 -3.08 -12.16 12.46
CA SER A 120 -2.53 -12.67 11.19
C SER A 120 -1.28 -11.90 10.75
N VAL A 121 -1.29 -10.58 10.94
CA VAL A 121 -0.19 -9.67 10.58
C VAL A 121 1.01 -9.82 11.51
N MET A 122 0.77 -10.11 12.79
CA MET A 122 1.84 -10.39 13.75
C MET A 122 2.50 -11.76 13.54
N ASN A 123 2.04 -12.58 12.60
CA ASN A 123 2.77 -13.79 12.22
C ASN A 123 4.05 -13.39 11.47
N GLY A 124 5.22 -13.75 12.01
CA GLY A 124 6.51 -13.23 11.55
C GLY A 124 6.82 -13.48 10.07
N ASP A 125 6.27 -14.55 9.48
CA ASP A 125 6.41 -14.85 8.06
C ASP A 125 5.48 -14.00 7.19
N THR A 126 4.24 -13.75 7.64
CA THR A 126 3.28 -12.86 6.98
C THR A 126 3.79 -11.42 6.97
N LEU A 127 4.34 -10.94 8.09
CA LEU A 127 4.88 -9.57 8.19
C LEU A 127 6.01 -9.34 7.18
N LYS A 128 6.96 -10.27 7.09
CA LYS A 128 8.07 -10.21 6.11
C LYS A 128 7.56 -10.23 4.67
N PHE A 129 6.52 -11.02 4.39
CA PHE A 129 5.89 -11.05 3.08
C PHE A 129 5.22 -9.70 2.73
N CYS A 130 4.40 -9.16 3.63
CA CYS A 130 3.74 -7.86 3.46
C CYS A 130 4.74 -6.71 3.32
N GLN A 131 5.86 -6.75 4.05
CA GLN A 131 6.93 -5.78 3.93
C GLN A 131 7.56 -5.85 2.53
N LYS A 132 7.93 -7.04 2.04
CA LYS A 132 8.45 -7.22 0.68
C LYS A 132 7.46 -6.75 -0.39
N GLU A 133 6.18 -7.02 -0.21
CA GLU A 133 5.12 -6.54 -1.09
C GLU A 133 5.09 -4.99 -1.12
N ALA A 134 5.12 -4.34 0.05
CA ALA A 134 5.14 -2.88 0.15
C ALA A 134 6.38 -2.26 -0.53
N TRP A 135 7.56 -2.84 -0.36
CA TRP A 135 8.80 -2.42 -1.04
C TRP A 135 8.73 -2.59 -2.56
N CYS A 136 8.12 -3.68 -3.03
CA CYS A 136 7.89 -3.91 -4.45
C CYS A 136 6.93 -2.86 -5.05
N LYS A 137 5.81 -2.59 -4.36
CA LYS A 137 4.84 -1.54 -4.74
C LYS A 137 5.48 -0.15 -4.77
N MET A 138 6.28 0.18 -3.76
CA MET A 138 7.01 1.46 -3.73
C MET A 138 7.97 1.59 -4.92
N SER A 139 8.75 0.55 -5.21
CA SER A 139 9.65 0.53 -6.37
C SER A 139 8.89 0.74 -7.68
N PHE A 140 7.72 0.12 -7.83
CA PHE A 140 6.86 0.30 -8.99
C PHE A 140 6.35 1.75 -9.12
N PHE A 141 5.90 2.37 -8.02
CA PHE A 141 5.43 3.76 -8.05
C PHE A 141 6.55 4.73 -8.39
N VAL A 142 7.77 4.52 -7.88
CA VAL A 142 8.93 5.35 -8.22
C VAL A 142 9.32 5.21 -9.69
N LEU A 143 9.36 4.00 -10.23
CA LEU A 143 9.61 3.78 -11.66
C LEU A 143 8.54 4.43 -12.53
N SER A 144 7.27 4.30 -12.13
CA SER A 144 6.14 4.94 -12.79
C SER A 144 6.23 6.47 -12.76
N PHE A 145 6.68 7.06 -11.65
CA PHE A 145 6.89 8.50 -11.51
C PHE A 145 7.90 9.03 -12.53
N PHE A 146 9.05 8.37 -12.68
CA PHE A 146 10.04 8.76 -13.69
C PHE A 146 9.51 8.57 -15.12
N TYR A 147 8.72 7.53 -15.35
CA TYR A 147 8.05 7.32 -16.64
C TYR A 147 7.06 8.45 -16.97
N TYR A 148 6.22 8.87 -16.02
CA TYR A 148 5.28 9.99 -16.19
C TYR A 148 5.96 11.36 -16.32
N LEU A 149 7.21 11.48 -15.87
CA LEU A 149 8.01 12.69 -16.05
C LEU A 149 8.65 12.76 -17.44
N TYR A 150 8.98 11.60 -18.01
CA TYR A 150 9.59 11.50 -19.34
C TYR A 150 8.60 11.80 -20.49
N TRP A 151 7.33 11.43 -20.29
CA TRP A 151 6.24 11.65 -21.24
C TRP A 151 5.50 12.96 -20.97
#